data_AF-A0A0G4IP80-F1
#
_entry.id   AF-A0A0G4IP80-F1
#
_cell.length_a   1.000
_cell.length_b   1.000
_cell.length_c   1.000
_cell.angle_alpha   90.00
_cell.angle_beta   90.00
_cell.angle_gamma   90.00
#
_symmetry.space_group_name_H-M   'P 1'
#
loop_
_entity.id
_entity.type
_entity.pdbx_description
1 polymer ?
#
loop_
_entity_poly.entity_id
_entity_poly.type
_entity_poly.pdbx_seq_one_letter_code
_entity_poly.pdbx_strand_id
1 'polypeptide(L)'
;MGDGAGSGETGAAPPSFVGDLWTDFDVVVRCCENGYKSINELIAFLRERIRCERVHCRNLTKLSRRAVGQGEFGTLASAIDRLRVDVVQGANERLSYSSSLETDVLPELAEMKDLYEKVNGKLIQEGRRVTKALMDARDRMHRKADSDHAESASSSTTVAFFRAKFKPAKSDDDGGAGVARHLKQAESIYTDVMISVLEGVQSNEEARIRCFRAALRKIVVFETSLVANRSYDMKDMAAVMEGVDHTEVLQRFIASVRSQHHQRPASPSLTALARDVVQVLPGALATGQIDPAWSSAVHDAHQQWKARMPAAPRDPTPDEAEQIRVIAGIVHSCRSVQVDVVLSPDVFATAATAFRLVVAALLESNQFPLVADLLDIAARVRAQDDARTPMTTAIVESDECGRRLDLFRVWQATVDVVTRPSSGGDDVASSAAVSDQGT
;
A
#
# COMPACT_ATOMS: atom_id res chain seq x y z
N MET A 1 -3.11 -16.15 48.87
CA MET A 1 -2.89 -15.19 49.97
C MET A 1 -3.85 -14.03 49.76
N GLY A 2 -4.81 -13.91 50.67
CA GLY A 2 -5.97 -13.03 50.56
C GLY A 2 -7.10 -13.66 51.37
N ASP A 3 -6.91 -13.75 52.69
CA ASP A 3 -7.96 -14.11 53.64
C ASP A 3 -9.01 -13.00 53.62
N GLY A 4 -10.06 -13.22 52.82
CA GLY A 4 -11.20 -12.33 52.70
C GLY A 4 -12.17 -12.56 53.85
N ALA A 5 -12.26 -11.55 54.72
CA ALA A 5 -13.21 -11.47 55.83
C ALA A 5 -14.63 -11.84 55.38
N GLY A 6 -15.17 -12.89 56.00
CA GLY A 6 -16.56 -13.31 55.88
C GLY A 6 -17.47 -12.22 56.44
N SER A 7 -17.98 -11.37 55.54
CA SER A 7 -19.16 -10.58 55.83
C SER A 7 -20.33 -11.55 55.86
N GLY A 8 -21.01 -11.63 57.02
CA GLY A 8 -22.23 -12.41 57.18
C GLY A 8 -23.33 -11.82 56.32
N GLU A 9 -23.42 -12.26 55.07
CA GLU A 9 -24.60 -12.08 54.25
C GLU A 9 -25.75 -12.80 54.95
N THR A 10 -26.64 -12.02 55.56
CA THR A 10 -27.97 -12.46 55.96
C THR A 10 -28.61 -13.14 54.76
N GLY A 11 -28.90 -14.44 54.87
CA GLY A 11 -29.44 -15.29 53.80
C GLY A 11 -30.85 -14.90 53.38
N ALA A 12 -31.00 -13.71 52.79
CA ALA A 12 -32.19 -13.32 52.06
C ALA A 12 -32.33 -14.24 50.84
N ALA A 13 -33.56 -14.71 50.59
CA ALA A 13 -33.85 -15.49 49.40
C ALA A 13 -33.45 -14.67 48.14
N PRO A 14 -32.96 -15.33 47.08
CA PRO A 14 -32.63 -14.65 45.84
C PRO A 14 -33.88 -13.95 45.26
N PRO A 15 -33.73 -12.76 44.64
CA PRO A 15 -34.85 -12.04 44.05
C PRO A 15 -35.51 -12.89 42.95
N SER A 16 -36.83 -12.82 42.85
CA SER A 16 -37.62 -13.60 41.91
C SER A 16 -38.80 -12.79 41.38
N PHE A 17 -39.21 -13.05 40.14
CA PHE A 17 -40.34 -12.33 39.55
C PHE A 17 -41.65 -12.64 40.28
N VAL A 18 -41.83 -13.89 40.74
CA VAL A 18 -43.01 -14.29 41.52
C VAL A 18 -43.04 -13.57 42.87
N GLY A 19 -41.91 -13.52 43.58
CA GLY A 19 -41.85 -12.94 44.92
C GLY A 19 -41.89 -11.42 44.94
N ASP A 20 -41.22 -10.78 43.98
CA ASP A 20 -40.96 -9.34 44.02
C ASP A 20 -41.80 -8.53 43.01
N LEU A 21 -42.32 -9.15 41.95
CA LEU A 21 -42.98 -8.46 40.83
C LEU A 21 -44.42 -8.94 40.57
N TRP A 22 -45.05 -9.57 41.56
CA TRP A 22 -46.40 -10.14 41.45
C TRP A 22 -47.45 -9.14 40.92
N THR A 23 -47.37 -7.89 41.37
CA THR A 23 -48.29 -6.81 41.00
C THR A 23 -47.92 -6.07 39.71
N ASP A 24 -46.73 -6.32 39.18
CA ASP A 24 -46.08 -5.49 38.17
C ASP A 24 -45.91 -6.20 36.83
N PHE A 25 -46.85 -7.09 36.49
CA PHE A 25 -46.80 -7.89 35.27
C PHE A 25 -46.62 -7.04 34.00
N ASP A 26 -47.31 -5.91 33.86
CA ASP A 26 -47.15 -5.03 32.69
C ASP A 26 -45.75 -4.39 32.60
N VAL A 27 -45.08 -4.18 33.74
CA VAL A 27 -43.68 -3.74 33.78
C VAL A 27 -42.78 -4.86 33.25
N VAL A 28 -42.99 -6.10 33.72
CA VAL A 28 -42.27 -7.29 33.25
C VAL A 28 -42.44 -7.45 31.73
N VAL A 29 -43.65 -7.31 31.20
CA VAL A 29 -43.91 -7.41 29.75
C VAL A 29 -43.10 -6.37 28.97
N ARG A 30 -43.11 -5.10 29.40
CA ARG A 30 -42.31 -4.05 28.75
C ARG A 30 -40.81 -4.32 28.80
N CYS A 31 -40.31 -4.86 29.92
CA CYS A 31 -38.92 -5.28 30.05
C CYS A 31 -38.56 -6.39 29.06
N CYS A 32 -39.43 -7.38 28.86
CA CYS A 32 -39.23 -8.43 27.87
C CYS A 32 -39.24 -7.89 26.43
N GLU A 33 -40.16 -6.99 26.10
CA GLU A 33 -40.19 -6.32 24.79
C GLU A 33 -38.88 -5.56 24.52
N ASN A 34 -38.35 -4.87 25.54
CA ASN A 34 -37.04 -4.22 25.45
C ASN A 34 -35.90 -5.24 25.32
N GLY A 35 -35.95 -6.35 26.05
CA GLY A 35 -35.00 -7.45 25.94
C GLY A 35 -34.92 -7.97 24.50
N TYR A 36 -36.07 -8.23 23.86
CA TYR A 36 -36.15 -8.63 22.46
C TYR A 36 -35.57 -7.58 21.49
N LYS A 37 -35.89 -6.29 21.69
CA LYS A 37 -35.31 -5.20 20.90
C LYS A 37 -33.78 -5.18 21.00
N SER A 38 -33.22 -5.33 22.20
CA SER A 38 -31.77 -5.36 22.40
C SER A 38 -31.09 -6.54 21.68
N ILE A 39 -31.72 -7.72 21.60
CA ILE A 39 -31.18 -8.84 20.79
C ILE A 39 -31.11 -8.44 19.31
N ASN A 40 -32.19 -7.86 18.78
CA ASN A 40 -32.23 -7.41 17.38
C ASN A 40 -31.18 -6.33 17.08
N GLU A 41 -31.03 -5.35 17.97
CA GLU A 41 -30.03 -4.28 17.85
C GLU A 41 -28.60 -4.85 17.83
N LEU A 42 -28.30 -5.80 18.72
CA LEU A 42 -26.98 -6.44 18.75
C LEU A 42 -26.71 -7.25 17.47
N ILE A 43 -27.69 -8.00 16.97
CA ILE A 43 -27.58 -8.73 15.69
C ILE A 43 -27.32 -7.75 14.54
N ALA A 44 -28.08 -6.65 14.47
CA ALA A 44 -27.92 -5.64 13.43
C ALA A 44 -26.53 -4.98 13.50
N PHE A 45 -26.07 -4.64 14.70
CA PHE A 45 -24.74 -4.10 14.95
C PHE A 45 -23.63 -5.05 14.47
N LEU A 46 -23.72 -6.34 14.80
CA LEU A 46 -22.71 -7.33 14.40
C LEU A 46 -22.68 -7.55 12.89
N ARG A 47 -23.85 -7.56 12.23
CA ARG A 47 -23.92 -7.61 10.76
C ARG A 47 -23.24 -6.41 10.11
N GLU A 48 -23.46 -5.22 10.64
CA GLU A 48 -22.80 -4.01 10.17
C GLU A 48 -21.28 -4.05 10.41
N ARG A 49 -20.85 -4.56 11.58
CA ARG A 49 -19.42 -4.76 11.87
C ARG A 49 -18.78 -5.73 10.87
N ILE A 50 -19.39 -6.88 10.60
CA ILE A 50 -18.92 -7.85 9.59
C ILE A 50 -18.82 -7.19 8.21
N ARG A 51 -19.83 -6.40 7.83
CA ARG A 51 -19.82 -5.65 6.55
C ARG A 51 -18.62 -4.69 6.47
N CYS A 52 -18.37 -3.92 7.53
CA CYS A 52 -17.23 -3.01 7.62
C CYS A 52 -15.89 -3.74 7.48
N GLU A 53 -15.71 -4.86 8.18
CA GLU A 53 -14.50 -5.68 8.05
C GLU A 53 -14.31 -6.19 6.61
N ARG A 54 -15.38 -6.69 5.97
CA ARG A 54 -15.32 -7.15 4.57
C ARG A 54 -14.98 -6.03 3.59
N VAL A 55 -15.47 -4.81 3.82
CA VAL A 55 -15.08 -3.63 3.02
C VAL A 55 -13.59 -3.34 3.22
N HIS A 56 -13.12 -3.33 4.46
CA HIS A 56 -11.71 -3.09 4.79
C HIS A 56 -10.79 -4.13 4.13
N CYS A 57 -11.11 -5.43 4.25
CA CYS A 57 -10.35 -6.51 3.63
C CYS A 57 -10.28 -6.34 2.10
N ARG A 58 -11.41 -6.02 1.44
CA ARG A 58 -11.41 -5.75 -0.01
C ARG A 58 -10.50 -4.59 -0.39
N ASN A 59 -10.41 -3.55 0.43
CA ASN A 59 -9.52 -2.42 0.18
C ASN A 59 -8.06 -2.81 0.35
N LEU A 60 -7.71 -3.61 1.36
CA LEU A 60 -6.36 -4.15 1.53
C LEU A 60 -5.95 -5.08 0.38
N THR A 61 -6.84 -5.97 -0.06
CA THR A 61 -6.57 -6.84 -1.23
C THR A 61 -6.39 -6.03 -2.53
N LYS A 62 -7.09 -4.90 -2.68
CA LYS A 62 -6.85 -3.98 -3.81
C LYS A 62 -5.50 -3.27 -3.67
N LEU A 63 -5.14 -2.87 -2.46
CA LEU A 63 -3.87 -2.19 -2.16
C LEU A 63 -2.68 -3.10 -2.46
N SER A 64 -2.72 -4.38 -2.06
CA SER A 64 -1.62 -5.32 -2.27
C SER A 64 -1.31 -5.62 -3.74
N ARG A 65 -2.30 -5.46 -4.62
CA ARG A 65 -2.14 -5.61 -6.07
C ARG A 65 -1.44 -4.43 -6.74
N ARG A 66 -1.28 -3.29 -6.05
CA ARG A 66 -0.54 -2.17 -6.61
C ARG A 66 0.93 -2.53 -6.73
N ALA A 67 1.51 -2.21 -7.88
CA ALA A 67 2.94 -2.31 -8.08
C ALA A 67 3.64 -1.23 -7.25
N VAL A 68 4.42 -1.65 -6.25
CA VAL A 68 5.27 -0.79 -5.43
C VAL A 68 6.64 -1.44 -5.38
N GLY A 69 7.70 -0.63 -5.46
CA GLY A 69 9.09 -1.11 -5.47
C GLY A 69 9.51 -1.79 -6.78
N GLN A 70 8.82 -1.53 -7.90
CA GLN A 70 9.32 -1.99 -9.19
C GLN A 70 10.65 -1.30 -9.50
N GLY A 71 11.70 -2.09 -9.68
CA GLY A 71 13.06 -1.59 -9.91
C GLY A 71 13.90 -1.45 -8.65
N GLU A 72 13.39 -1.84 -7.48
CA GLU A 72 14.22 -1.92 -6.27
C GLU A 72 15.11 -3.16 -6.32
N PHE A 73 16.25 -3.09 -5.61
CA PHE A 73 17.27 -4.14 -5.62
C PHE A 73 17.50 -4.71 -4.21
N GLY A 74 18.11 -5.89 -4.16
CA GLY A 74 18.67 -6.41 -2.92
C GLY A 74 17.63 -6.69 -1.83
N THR A 75 18.09 -6.54 -0.60
CA THR A 75 17.31 -6.66 0.63
C THR A 75 16.19 -5.62 0.73
N LEU A 76 16.34 -4.44 0.11
CA LEU A 76 15.29 -3.42 0.05
C LEU A 76 14.08 -3.89 -0.77
N ALA A 77 14.31 -4.54 -1.91
CA ALA A 77 13.22 -5.14 -2.71
C ALA A 77 12.46 -6.21 -1.91
N SER A 78 13.18 -7.06 -1.18
CA SER A 78 12.57 -8.07 -0.30
C SER A 78 11.77 -7.46 0.85
N ALA A 79 12.24 -6.36 1.44
CA ALA A 79 11.52 -5.64 2.48
C ALA A 79 10.20 -5.04 1.96
N ILE A 80 10.22 -4.41 0.78
CA ILE A 80 9.01 -3.88 0.14
C ILE A 80 8.03 -5.01 -0.22
N ASP A 81 8.53 -6.16 -0.70
CA ASP A 81 7.68 -7.31 -0.97
C ASP A 81 7.06 -7.88 0.32
N ARG A 82 7.83 -7.96 1.42
CA ARG A 82 7.30 -8.37 2.74
C ARG A 82 6.18 -7.45 3.21
N LEU A 83 6.29 -6.13 3.01
CA LEU A 83 5.21 -5.19 3.31
C LEU A 83 3.94 -5.48 2.49
N ARG A 84 4.08 -5.88 1.22
CA ARG A 84 2.92 -6.27 0.39
C ARG A 84 2.28 -7.56 0.87
N VAL A 85 3.10 -8.54 1.25
CA VAL A 85 2.62 -9.81 1.84
C VAL A 85 1.89 -9.56 3.15
N ASP A 86 2.41 -8.69 4.01
CA ASP A 86 1.79 -8.29 5.28
C ASP A 86 0.38 -7.71 5.08
N VAL A 87 0.19 -6.85 4.06
CA VAL A 87 -1.13 -6.31 3.72
C VAL A 87 -2.12 -7.42 3.31
N VAL A 88 -1.67 -8.43 2.56
CA VAL A 88 -2.52 -9.58 2.19
C VAL A 88 -2.86 -10.43 3.41
N GLN A 89 -1.86 -10.70 4.25
CA GLN A 89 -2.03 -11.51 5.46
C GLN A 89 -3.01 -10.84 6.42
N GLY A 90 -2.83 -9.55 6.72
CA GLY A 90 -3.76 -8.80 7.55
C GLY A 90 -5.20 -8.73 6.99
N ALA A 91 -5.36 -8.74 5.66
CA ALA A 91 -6.68 -8.86 5.04
C ALA A 91 -7.30 -10.25 5.28
N ASN A 92 -6.52 -11.32 5.18
CA ASN A 92 -7.00 -12.69 5.40
C ASN A 92 -7.38 -12.93 6.86
N GLU A 93 -6.59 -12.43 7.81
CA GLU A 93 -6.88 -12.55 9.25
C GLU A 93 -8.18 -11.85 9.63
N ARG A 94 -8.39 -10.62 9.15
CA ARG A 94 -9.64 -9.88 9.37
C ARG A 94 -10.83 -10.54 8.70
N LEU A 95 -10.64 -11.12 7.52
CA LEU A 95 -11.69 -11.88 6.86
C LEU A 95 -12.07 -13.11 7.70
N SER A 96 -11.09 -13.85 8.23
CA SER A 96 -11.33 -14.99 9.13
C SER A 96 -12.08 -14.54 10.40
N TYR A 97 -11.67 -13.44 11.02
CA TYR A 97 -12.38 -12.85 12.16
C TYR A 97 -13.85 -12.55 11.82
N SER A 98 -14.11 -11.93 10.67
CA SER A 98 -15.47 -11.62 10.23
C SER A 98 -16.30 -12.88 10.00
N SER A 99 -15.68 -13.95 9.49
CA SER A 99 -16.32 -15.26 9.33
C SER A 99 -16.65 -15.89 10.68
N SER A 100 -15.75 -15.86 11.66
CA SER A 100 -16.01 -16.37 13.02
C SER A 100 -17.19 -15.66 13.70
N LEU A 101 -17.32 -14.34 13.52
CA LEU A 101 -18.52 -13.62 14.00
C LEU A 101 -19.80 -14.10 13.31
N GLU A 102 -19.73 -14.34 12.00
CA GLU A 102 -20.87 -14.76 11.19
C GLU A 102 -21.31 -16.20 11.47
N THR A 103 -20.38 -17.11 11.76
CA THR A 103 -20.66 -18.53 11.99
C THR A 103 -20.91 -18.88 13.44
N ASP A 104 -20.22 -18.24 14.39
CA ASP A 104 -20.17 -18.73 15.78
C ASP A 104 -20.90 -17.82 16.78
N VAL A 105 -21.25 -16.60 16.38
CA VAL A 105 -21.91 -15.61 17.25
C VAL A 105 -23.30 -15.24 16.75
N LEU A 106 -23.43 -14.87 15.47
CA LEU A 106 -24.71 -14.46 14.91
C LEU A 106 -25.79 -15.56 14.98
N PRO A 107 -25.51 -16.84 14.68
CA PRO A 107 -26.54 -17.88 14.73
C PRO A 107 -27.07 -18.11 16.14
N GLU A 108 -26.22 -18.09 17.16
CA GLU A 108 -26.64 -18.25 18.56
C GLU A 108 -27.56 -17.12 19.02
N LEU A 109 -27.26 -15.88 18.64
CA LEU A 109 -28.12 -14.73 18.95
C LEU A 109 -29.44 -14.80 18.18
N ALA A 110 -29.42 -15.26 16.93
CA ALA A 110 -30.63 -15.41 16.12
C ALA A 110 -31.53 -16.53 16.67
N GLU A 111 -30.97 -17.66 17.06
CA GLU A 111 -31.71 -18.75 17.70
C GLU A 111 -32.33 -18.29 19.03
N MET A 112 -31.55 -17.59 19.86
CA MET A 112 -32.07 -17.02 21.11
C MET A 112 -33.18 -16.02 20.85
N LYS A 113 -33.06 -15.16 19.83
CA LYS A 113 -34.11 -14.22 19.43
C LYS A 113 -35.42 -14.96 19.12
N ASP A 114 -35.36 -15.97 18.26
CA ASP A 114 -36.55 -16.71 17.81
C ASP A 114 -37.20 -17.48 18.98
N LEU A 115 -36.38 -18.08 19.84
CA LEU A 115 -36.84 -18.74 21.06
C LEU A 115 -37.51 -17.74 22.01
N TYR A 116 -36.86 -16.59 22.25
CA TYR A 116 -37.34 -15.57 23.17
C TYR A 116 -38.69 -14.99 22.72
N GLU A 117 -38.83 -14.66 21.43
CA GLU A 117 -40.09 -14.18 20.84
C GLU A 117 -41.21 -15.20 20.98
N LYS A 118 -40.93 -16.45 20.60
CA LYS A 118 -41.93 -17.53 20.58
C LYS A 118 -42.41 -17.91 21.98
N VAL A 119 -41.49 -18.06 22.94
CA VAL A 119 -41.84 -18.53 24.28
C VAL A 119 -42.43 -17.39 25.10
N ASN A 120 -41.80 -16.21 25.15
CA ASN A 120 -42.35 -15.09 25.90
C ASN A 120 -43.66 -14.58 25.28
N GLY A 121 -43.81 -14.59 23.96
CA GLY A 121 -45.07 -14.21 23.31
C GLY A 121 -46.26 -15.04 23.81
N LYS A 122 -46.08 -16.36 23.95
CA LYS A 122 -47.11 -17.26 24.50
C LYS A 122 -47.37 -17.01 25.99
N LEU A 123 -46.32 -16.92 26.80
CA LEU A 123 -46.45 -16.69 28.25
C LEU A 123 -47.11 -15.33 28.54
N ILE A 124 -46.74 -14.28 27.81
CA ILE A 124 -47.31 -12.94 27.94
C ILE A 124 -48.79 -12.94 27.54
N GLN A 125 -49.15 -13.63 26.44
CA GLN A 125 -50.55 -13.76 26.03
C GLN A 125 -51.39 -14.47 27.10
N GLU A 126 -50.86 -15.54 27.69
CA GLU A 126 -51.50 -16.28 28.78
C GLU A 126 -51.67 -15.41 30.03
N GLY A 127 -50.62 -14.70 30.45
CA GLY A 127 -50.67 -13.76 31.58
C GLY A 127 -51.72 -12.67 31.36
N ARG A 128 -51.76 -12.05 30.17
CA ARG A 128 -52.80 -11.03 29.82
C ARG A 128 -54.22 -11.62 29.87
N ARG A 129 -54.40 -12.87 29.42
CA ARG A 129 -55.69 -13.56 29.43
C ARG A 129 -56.21 -13.74 30.85
N VAL A 130 -55.38 -14.24 31.76
CA VAL A 130 -55.80 -14.48 33.15
C VAL A 130 -55.95 -13.18 33.94
N THR A 131 -55.11 -12.17 33.70
CA THR A 131 -55.26 -10.83 34.29
C THR A 131 -56.61 -10.22 33.92
N LYS A 132 -56.97 -10.25 32.62
CA LYS A 132 -58.26 -9.74 32.15
C LYS A 132 -59.43 -10.50 32.77
N ALA A 133 -59.37 -11.83 32.81
CA ALA A 133 -60.44 -12.64 33.39
C ALA A 133 -60.67 -12.33 34.88
N LEU A 134 -59.60 -12.08 35.63
CA LEU A 134 -59.67 -11.66 37.03
C LEU A 134 -60.29 -10.26 37.17
N MET A 135 -59.86 -9.29 36.35
CA MET A 135 -60.44 -7.94 36.34
C MET A 135 -61.94 -7.97 36.03
N ASP A 136 -62.34 -8.70 34.99
CA ASP A 136 -63.76 -8.85 34.63
C ASP A 136 -64.59 -9.50 35.75
N ALA A 137 -64.00 -10.43 36.52
CA ALA A 137 -64.67 -11.05 37.68
C ALA A 137 -64.82 -10.07 38.85
N ARG A 138 -63.80 -9.24 39.12
CA ARG A 138 -63.85 -8.17 40.13
C ARG A 138 -64.89 -7.13 39.78
N ASP A 139 -64.92 -6.68 38.52
CA ASP A 139 -65.90 -5.71 38.04
C ASP A 139 -67.34 -6.23 38.18
N ARG A 140 -67.59 -7.51 37.89
CA ARG A 140 -68.89 -8.15 38.11
C ARG A 140 -69.29 -8.14 39.59
N MET A 141 -68.35 -8.41 40.50
CA MET A 141 -68.60 -8.35 41.94
C MET A 141 -68.92 -6.92 42.40
N HIS A 142 -68.15 -5.93 41.96
CA HIS A 142 -68.40 -4.53 42.30
C HIS A 142 -69.77 -4.05 41.81
N ARG A 143 -70.13 -4.32 40.55
CA ARG A 143 -71.46 -3.96 40.01
C ARG A 143 -72.60 -4.63 40.77
N LYS A 144 -72.40 -5.87 41.24
CA LYS A 144 -73.39 -6.57 42.05
C LYS A 144 -73.53 -5.93 43.43
N ALA A 145 -72.42 -5.61 44.09
CA ALA A 145 -72.43 -4.90 45.36
C ALA A 145 -73.12 -3.53 45.27
N ASP A 146 -72.85 -2.76 44.20
CA ASP A 146 -73.50 -1.47 43.96
C ASP A 146 -75.02 -1.63 43.74
N SER A 147 -75.44 -2.66 43.00
CA SER A 147 -76.86 -2.98 42.80
C SER A 147 -77.55 -3.35 44.11
N ASP A 148 -76.92 -4.17 44.95
CA ASP A 148 -77.48 -4.63 46.23
C ASP A 148 -77.57 -3.46 47.24
N HIS A 149 -76.60 -2.55 47.22
CA HIS A 149 -76.65 -1.30 47.99
C HIS A 149 -77.77 -0.36 47.51
N ALA A 150 -77.97 -0.21 46.20
CA ALA A 150 -79.04 0.61 45.64
C ALA A 150 -80.45 0.05 45.93
N GLU A 151 -80.63 -1.28 45.87
CA GLU A 151 -81.88 -1.95 46.25
C GLU A 151 -82.17 -1.80 47.75
N SER A 152 -81.13 -1.88 48.60
CA SER A 152 -81.25 -1.66 50.04
C SER A 152 -81.64 -0.21 50.38
N ALA A 153 -81.04 0.77 49.69
CA ALA A 153 -81.35 2.19 49.88
C ALA A 153 -82.77 2.57 49.40
N SER A 154 -83.25 1.97 48.30
CA SER A 154 -84.58 2.26 47.74
C SER A 154 -85.74 1.55 48.46
N SER A 155 -85.46 0.52 49.28
CA SER A 155 -86.46 -0.18 50.09
C SER A 155 -86.88 0.57 51.36
N SER A 156 -86.28 1.74 51.65
CA SER A 156 -86.55 2.56 52.84
C SER A 156 -87.71 3.57 52.70
N THR A 157 -88.43 3.60 51.57
CA THR A 157 -89.54 4.54 51.33
C THR A 157 -90.88 3.80 51.21
N THR A 158 -91.96 4.37 51.76
CA THR A 158 -93.32 3.84 52.03
C THR A 158 -94.05 3.09 50.89
N VAL A 159 -93.46 3.01 49.70
CA VAL A 159 -93.98 2.30 48.51
C VAL A 159 -93.68 0.78 48.54
N ALA A 160 -92.82 0.32 49.45
CA ALA A 160 -92.48 -1.11 49.62
C ALA A 160 -93.70 -2.00 49.97
N PHE A 161 -94.73 -1.44 50.61
CA PHE A 161 -95.90 -2.21 51.09
C PHE A 161 -96.80 -2.74 49.97
N PHE A 162 -96.91 -2.03 48.83
CA PHE A 162 -97.78 -2.47 47.72
C PHE A 162 -97.10 -3.45 46.76
N ARG A 163 -95.76 -3.46 46.68
CA ARG A 163 -95.01 -4.32 45.75
C ARG A 163 -94.83 -5.76 46.26
N ALA A 164 -94.99 -5.98 47.57
CA ALA A 164 -94.88 -7.31 48.19
C ALA A 164 -96.03 -8.28 47.81
N LYS A 165 -97.17 -7.77 47.32
CA LYS A 165 -98.38 -8.60 47.10
C LYS A 165 -98.47 -9.27 45.71
N PHE A 166 -97.58 -8.92 44.77
CA PHE A 166 -97.65 -9.41 43.38
C PHE A 166 -96.31 -9.84 42.79
N LYS A 167 -95.29 -10.15 43.60
CA LYS A 167 -94.03 -10.69 43.08
C LYS A 167 -94.16 -12.21 42.94
N PRO A 168 -94.24 -12.77 41.72
CA PRO A 168 -94.24 -14.22 41.53
C PRO A 168 -92.91 -14.77 42.04
N ALA A 169 -92.98 -15.85 42.82
CA ALA A 169 -91.83 -16.63 43.28
C ALA A 169 -91.07 -17.18 42.06
N LYS A 170 -90.15 -16.38 41.52
CA LYS A 170 -89.19 -16.82 40.51
C LYS A 170 -87.84 -17.00 41.19
N SER A 171 -87.51 -18.28 41.38
CA SER A 171 -86.18 -18.89 41.38
C SER A 171 -85.07 -18.18 42.16
N ASP A 172 -84.79 -18.71 43.35
CA ASP A 172 -83.46 -18.90 43.95
C ASP A 172 -82.41 -17.82 43.68
N ASP A 173 -82.41 -16.80 44.52
CA ASP A 173 -81.39 -16.40 45.51
C ASP A 173 -79.90 -16.86 45.40
N ASP A 174 -79.44 -17.42 44.27
CA ASP A 174 -78.05 -17.89 44.09
C ASP A 174 -77.14 -16.82 43.41
N GLY A 175 -77.68 -15.63 43.16
CA GLY A 175 -76.99 -14.58 42.39
C GLY A 175 -75.73 -14.01 43.07
N GLY A 176 -75.78 -13.79 44.39
CA GLY A 176 -74.62 -13.27 45.14
C GLY A 176 -73.54 -14.33 45.39
N ALA A 177 -73.96 -15.52 45.81
CA ALA A 177 -73.06 -16.65 46.07
C ALA A 177 -72.36 -17.13 44.78
N GLY A 178 -73.05 -17.10 43.64
CA GLY A 178 -72.48 -17.41 42.33
C GLY A 178 -71.35 -16.46 41.93
N VAL A 179 -71.55 -15.13 42.04
CA VAL A 179 -70.52 -14.13 41.67
C VAL A 179 -69.29 -14.25 42.58
N ALA A 180 -69.48 -14.48 43.88
CA ALA A 180 -68.38 -14.71 44.81
C ALA A 180 -67.59 -15.99 44.50
N ARG A 181 -68.29 -17.09 44.14
CA ARG A 181 -67.65 -18.34 43.72
C ARG A 181 -66.83 -18.14 42.43
N HIS A 182 -67.36 -17.39 41.47
CA HIS A 182 -66.65 -17.07 40.23
C HIS A 182 -65.41 -16.20 40.46
N LEU A 183 -65.47 -15.20 41.34
CA LEU A 183 -64.28 -14.41 41.69
C LEU A 183 -63.21 -15.30 42.32
N LYS A 184 -63.57 -16.10 43.33
CA LYS A 184 -62.63 -17.01 44.00
C LYS A 184 -61.98 -18.01 43.02
N GLN A 185 -62.77 -18.51 42.07
CA GLN A 185 -62.26 -19.38 41.00
C GLN A 185 -61.29 -18.62 40.07
N ALA A 186 -61.63 -17.39 39.68
CA ALA A 186 -60.76 -16.57 38.85
C ALA A 186 -59.45 -16.20 39.57
N GLU A 187 -59.49 -15.94 40.87
CA GLU A 187 -58.30 -15.67 41.71
C GLU A 187 -57.40 -16.91 41.83
N SER A 188 -57.97 -18.10 42.02
CA SER A 188 -57.21 -19.35 42.02
C SER A 188 -56.52 -19.58 40.68
N ILE A 189 -57.26 -19.49 39.57
CA ILE A 189 -56.72 -19.68 38.22
C ILE A 189 -55.64 -18.62 37.92
N TYR A 190 -55.89 -17.37 38.28
CA TYR A 190 -54.92 -16.30 38.12
C TYR A 190 -53.64 -16.62 38.89
N THR A 191 -53.76 -17.03 40.15
CA THR A 191 -52.60 -17.33 41.00
C THR A 191 -51.77 -18.46 40.40
N ASP A 192 -52.40 -19.59 40.08
CA ASP A 192 -51.71 -20.77 39.57
C ASP A 192 -51.02 -20.49 38.22
N VAL A 193 -51.72 -19.81 37.30
CA VAL A 193 -51.17 -19.51 35.97
C VAL A 193 -50.12 -18.40 36.03
N MET A 194 -50.33 -17.35 36.82
CA MET A 194 -49.41 -16.22 36.89
C MET A 194 -48.06 -16.61 37.51
N ILE A 195 -48.04 -17.52 38.50
CA ILE A 195 -46.79 -18.10 39.02
C ILE A 195 -45.99 -18.72 37.87
N SER A 196 -46.61 -19.62 37.10
CA SER A 196 -45.95 -20.30 35.98
C SER A 196 -45.51 -19.32 34.88
N VAL A 197 -46.31 -18.29 34.59
CA VAL A 197 -45.95 -17.25 33.63
C VAL A 197 -44.72 -16.48 34.09
N LEU A 198 -44.70 -16.00 35.34
CA LEU A 198 -43.59 -15.21 35.88
C LEU A 198 -42.29 -16.03 35.98
N GLU A 199 -42.36 -17.29 36.43
CA GLU A 199 -41.21 -18.19 36.45
C GLU A 199 -40.67 -18.47 35.05
N GLY A 200 -41.58 -18.72 34.09
CA GLY A 200 -41.20 -18.97 32.70
C GLY A 200 -40.51 -17.76 32.06
N VAL A 201 -41.06 -16.56 32.29
CA VAL A 201 -40.47 -15.32 31.79
C VAL A 201 -39.12 -15.03 32.43
N GLN A 202 -38.98 -15.23 33.75
CA GLN A 202 -37.71 -15.09 34.45
C GLN A 202 -36.64 -16.03 33.87
N SER A 203 -36.97 -17.32 33.72
CA SER A 203 -36.06 -18.33 33.17
C SER A 203 -35.58 -17.97 31.75
N ASN A 204 -36.47 -17.47 30.90
CA ASN A 204 -36.13 -17.00 29.55
C ASN A 204 -35.25 -15.76 29.56
N GLU A 205 -35.48 -14.84 30.49
CA GLU A 205 -34.65 -13.64 30.64
C GLU A 205 -33.24 -13.98 31.10
N GLU A 206 -33.10 -14.91 32.05
CA GLU A 206 -31.79 -15.43 32.43
C GLU A 206 -31.08 -16.14 31.27
N ALA A 207 -31.80 -16.92 30.46
CA ALA A 207 -31.25 -17.57 29.28
C ALA A 207 -30.74 -16.54 28.26
N ARG A 208 -31.50 -15.48 28.01
CA ARG A 208 -31.08 -14.34 27.17
C ARG A 208 -29.81 -13.69 27.68
N ILE A 209 -29.73 -13.39 28.98
CA ILE A 209 -28.56 -12.77 29.60
C ILE A 209 -27.33 -13.68 29.48
N ARG A 210 -27.48 -14.99 29.71
CA ARG A 210 -26.40 -15.98 29.53
C ARG A 210 -25.92 -16.04 28.09
N CYS A 211 -26.84 -16.05 27.11
CA CYS A 211 -26.52 -16.00 25.68
C CYS A 211 -25.72 -14.74 25.33
N PHE A 212 -26.17 -13.57 25.78
CA PHE A 212 -25.46 -12.29 25.60
C PHE A 212 -24.04 -12.35 26.15
N ARG A 213 -23.90 -12.81 27.39
CA ARG A 213 -22.59 -12.96 28.04
C ARG A 213 -21.67 -13.90 27.26
N ALA A 214 -22.18 -15.01 26.73
CA ALA A 214 -21.41 -15.94 25.92
C ALA A 214 -20.97 -15.32 24.59
N ALA A 215 -21.90 -14.67 23.87
CA ALA A 215 -21.63 -13.98 22.61
C ALA A 215 -20.57 -12.89 22.77
N LEU A 216 -20.71 -12.03 23.79
CA LEU A 216 -19.75 -10.96 24.08
C LEU A 216 -18.35 -11.51 24.43
N ARG A 217 -18.27 -12.60 25.19
CA ARG A 217 -16.99 -13.27 25.48
C ARG A 217 -16.33 -13.81 24.21
N LYS A 218 -17.10 -14.46 23.32
CA LYS A 218 -16.56 -14.94 22.03
C LYS A 218 -16.01 -13.80 21.19
N ILE A 219 -16.74 -12.68 21.10
CA ILE A 219 -16.28 -11.48 20.39
C ILE A 219 -14.92 -11.01 20.96
N VAL A 220 -14.80 -10.91 22.28
CA VAL A 220 -13.53 -10.50 22.93
C VAL A 220 -12.40 -11.50 22.63
N VAL A 221 -12.67 -12.80 22.67
CA VAL A 221 -11.68 -13.84 22.35
C VAL A 221 -11.22 -13.73 20.89
N PHE A 222 -12.14 -13.56 19.95
CA PHE A 222 -11.81 -13.40 18.53
C PHE A 222 -11.02 -12.11 18.26
N GLU A 223 -11.39 -10.99 18.90
CA GLU A 223 -10.65 -9.73 18.80
C GLU A 223 -9.23 -9.87 19.37
N THR A 224 -9.11 -10.51 20.53
CA THR A 224 -7.81 -10.74 21.17
C THR A 224 -6.90 -11.60 20.29
N SER A 225 -7.46 -12.64 19.68
CA SER A 225 -6.73 -13.48 18.72
C SER A 225 -6.28 -12.71 17.49
N LEU A 226 -7.14 -11.84 16.94
CA LEU A 226 -6.80 -10.99 15.80
C LEU A 226 -5.63 -10.05 16.13
N VAL A 227 -5.68 -9.41 17.31
CA VAL A 227 -4.60 -8.51 17.77
C VAL A 227 -3.29 -9.27 18.01
N ALA A 228 -3.37 -10.47 18.60
CA ALA A 228 -2.19 -11.31 18.84
C ALA A 228 -1.51 -11.72 17.53
N ASN A 229 -2.28 -12.24 16.56
CA ASN A 229 -1.76 -12.63 15.25
C ASN A 229 -1.10 -11.44 14.54
N ARG A 230 -1.78 -10.28 14.54
CA ARG A 230 -1.21 -9.05 13.98
C ARG A 230 0.09 -8.63 14.66
N SER A 231 0.20 -8.84 15.98
CA SER A 231 1.44 -8.53 16.71
C SER A 231 2.60 -9.44 16.30
N TYR A 232 2.36 -10.70 15.93
CA TYR A 232 3.41 -11.60 15.44
C TYR A 232 3.88 -11.16 14.05
N ASP A 233 2.93 -10.88 13.14
CA ASP A 233 3.25 -10.41 11.78
C ASP A 233 4.06 -9.12 11.77
N MET A 234 3.71 -8.16 12.64
CA MET A 234 4.45 -6.91 12.76
C MET A 234 5.89 -7.12 13.25
N LYS A 235 6.14 -8.09 14.13
CA LYS A 235 7.50 -8.42 14.59
C LYS A 235 8.32 -9.04 13.47
N ASP A 236 7.74 -9.96 12.71
CA ASP A 236 8.39 -10.58 11.57
C ASP A 236 8.71 -9.55 10.47
N MET A 237 7.77 -8.64 10.20
CA MET A 237 8.00 -7.54 9.27
C MET A 237 9.11 -6.61 9.76
N ALA A 238 9.11 -6.24 11.04
CA ALA A 238 10.16 -5.40 11.62
C ALA A 238 11.55 -6.03 11.47
N ALA A 239 11.68 -7.33 11.73
CA ALA A 239 12.95 -8.05 11.55
C ALA A 239 13.47 -8.00 10.10
N VAL A 240 12.57 -8.11 9.10
CA VAL A 240 12.94 -7.97 7.68
C VAL A 240 13.38 -6.54 7.35
N MET A 241 12.71 -5.53 7.92
CA MET A 241 13.06 -4.12 7.70
C MET A 241 14.40 -3.75 8.34
N GLU A 242 14.70 -4.30 9.52
CA GLU A 242 15.99 -4.13 10.19
C GLU A 242 17.13 -4.84 9.44
N GLY A 243 16.82 -5.90 8.68
CA GLY A 243 17.78 -6.64 7.85
C GLY A 243 18.15 -5.98 6.52
N VAL A 244 17.72 -4.74 6.25
CA VAL A 244 18.04 -4.05 4.99
C VAL A 244 19.51 -3.59 4.98
N ASP A 245 20.35 -4.34 4.25
CA ASP A 245 21.74 -3.98 3.98
C ASP A 245 21.87 -3.05 2.75
N HIS A 246 22.12 -1.77 3.02
CA HIS A 246 22.36 -0.75 2.00
C HIS A 246 23.58 -1.03 1.09
N THR A 247 24.61 -1.70 1.61
CA THR A 247 25.82 -2.01 0.84
C THR A 247 25.50 -3.04 -0.25
N GLU A 248 24.77 -4.09 0.11
CA GLU A 248 24.31 -5.11 -0.84
C GLU A 248 23.41 -4.50 -1.92
N VAL A 249 22.48 -3.61 -1.53
CA VAL A 249 21.59 -2.91 -2.47
C VAL A 249 22.39 -2.10 -3.49
N LEU A 250 23.37 -1.31 -3.04
CA LEU A 250 24.24 -0.51 -3.92
C LEU A 250 25.07 -1.40 -4.86
N GLN A 251 25.62 -2.49 -4.36
CA GLN A 251 26.39 -3.43 -5.18
C GLN A 251 25.53 -4.05 -6.28
N ARG A 252 24.31 -4.50 -5.95
CA ARG A 252 23.37 -5.04 -6.96
C ARG A 252 22.93 -3.99 -7.97
N PHE A 253 22.68 -2.77 -7.53
CA PHE A 253 22.36 -1.65 -8.43
C PHE A 253 23.50 -1.38 -9.42
N ILE A 254 24.74 -1.22 -8.94
CA ILE A 254 25.92 -0.99 -9.78
C ILE A 254 26.12 -2.15 -10.76
N ALA A 255 25.97 -3.40 -10.30
CA ALA A 255 26.08 -4.58 -11.15
C ALA A 255 25.02 -4.59 -12.26
N SER A 256 23.77 -4.21 -11.95
CA SER A 256 22.69 -4.10 -12.93
C SER A 256 22.95 -3.01 -13.97
N VAL A 257 23.42 -1.84 -13.54
CA VAL A 257 23.78 -0.74 -14.47
C VAL A 257 24.96 -1.14 -15.35
N ARG A 258 25.98 -1.79 -14.77
CA ARG A 258 27.14 -2.27 -15.54
C ARG A 258 26.74 -3.32 -16.58
N SER A 259 25.89 -4.30 -16.23
CA SER A 259 25.47 -5.33 -17.19
C SER A 259 24.67 -4.76 -18.36
N GLN A 260 23.82 -3.75 -18.11
CA GLN A 260 23.13 -3.01 -19.17
C GLN A 260 24.11 -2.25 -20.08
N HIS A 261 25.18 -1.67 -19.52
CA HIS A 261 26.22 -1.01 -20.32
C HIS A 261 27.00 -1.97 -21.21
N HIS A 262 27.26 -3.20 -20.76
CA HIS A 262 28.01 -4.19 -21.54
C HIS A 262 27.22 -4.74 -22.74
N GLN A 263 25.89 -4.61 -22.71
CA GLN A 263 25.04 -4.99 -23.85
C GLN A 263 24.91 -3.89 -24.90
N ARG A 264 25.43 -2.68 -24.64
CA ARG A 264 25.48 -1.64 -25.66
C ARG A 264 26.52 -2.08 -26.70
N PRO A 265 26.16 -2.24 -27.99
CA PRO A 265 27.14 -2.57 -29.02
C PRO A 265 28.26 -1.55 -28.91
N ALA A 266 29.51 -2.04 -28.85
CA ALA A 266 30.67 -1.19 -28.73
C ALA A 266 30.56 -0.12 -29.82
N SER A 267 30.44 1.14 -29.42
CA SER A 267 30.41 2.22 -30.40
C SER A 267 31.68 2.09 -31.24
N PRO A 268 31.58 2.10 -32.58
CA PRO A 268 32.75 1.88 -33.46
C PRO A 268 33.89 2.78 -32.98
N SER A 269 35.13 2.31 -32.91
CA SER A 269 36.25 3.16 -32.46
C SER A 269 36.30 4.44 -33.32
N LEU A 270 36.76 5.56 -32.76
CA LEU A 270 36.87 6.79 -33.54
C LEU A 270 37.81 6.59 -34.74
N THR A 271 38.82 5.73 -34.55
CA THR A 271 39.73 5.25 -35.59
C THR A 271 39.01 4.45 -36.69
N ALA A 272 38.02 3.61 -36.37
CA ALA A 272 37.23 2.90 -37.36
C ALA A 272 36.37 3.86 -38.19
N LEU A 273 35.72 4.83 -37.53
CA LEU A 273 34.96 5.89 -38.19
C LEU A 273 35.86 6.74 -39.09
N ALA A 274 37.04 7.12 -38.60
CA ALA A 274 38.02 7.90 -39.35
C ALA A 274 38.59 7.13 -40.55
N ARG A 275 38.83 5.82 -40.42
CA ARG A 275 39.28 4.95 -41.53
C ARG A 275 38.28 4.95 -42.69
N ASP A 276 36.99 4.92 -42.40
CA ASP A 276 35.98 4.91 -43.45
C ASP A 276 35.86 6.28 -44.12
N VAL A 277 35.90 7.34 -43.31
CA VAL A 277 35.74 8.72 -43.78
C VAL A 277 36.98 9.26 -44.51
N VAL A 278 38.20 8.84 -44.15
CA VAL A 278 39.44 9.34 -44.79
C VAL A 278 39.53 8.95 -46.28
N GLN A 279 38.84 7.89 -46.70
CA GLN A 279 38.81 7.44 -48.10
C GLN A 279 38.23 8.49 -49.05
N VAL A 280 37.44 9.42 -48.53
CA VAL A 280 36.85 10.52 -49.30
C VAL A 280 37.89 11.56 -49.71
N LEU A 281 38.96 11.73 -48.92
CA LEU A 281 39.89 12.85 -49.07
C LEU A 281 40.67 12.84 -50.39
N PRO A 282 41.31 11.73 -50.85
CA PRO A 282 42.08 11.76 -52.09
C PRO A 282 41.24 12.16 -53.31
N GLY A 283 40.04 11.58 -53.44
CA GLY A 283 39.14 11.88 -54.55
C GLY A 283 38.62 13.32 -54.49
N ALA A 284 38.13 13.73 -53.32
CA ALA A 284 37.64 15.10 -53.10
C ALA A 284 38.69 16.16 -53.45
N LEU A 285 39.94 15.95 -53.01
CA LEU A 285 41.03 16.90 -53.22
C LEU A 285 41.54 16.89 -54.66
N ALA A 286 41.53 15.75 -55.35
CA ALA A 286 42.04 15.63 -56.70
C ALA A 286 41.04 16.12 -57.77
N THR A 287 39.75 15.85 -57.59
CA THR A 287 38.72 16.11 -58.62
C THR A 287 37.77 17.26 -58.27
N GLY A 288 37.75 17.70 -57.00
CA GLY A 288 36.77 18.66 -56.51
C GLY A 288 35.34 18.12 -56.47
N GLN A 289 35.16 16.80 -56.57
CA GLN A 289 33.86 16.13 -56.54
C GLN A 289 33.82 15.09 -55.41
N ILE A 290 32.67 14.95 -54.75
CA ILE A 290 32.41 13.92 -53.74
C ILE A 290 31.11 13.20 -54.11
N ASP A 291 31.11 11.87 -54.04
CA ASP A 291 29.89 11.08 -54.14
C ASP A 291 28.93 11.46 -53.00
N PRO A 292 27.65 11.79 -53.28
CA PRO A 292 26.67 12.09 -52.25
C PRO A 292 26.59 11.03 -51.12
N ALA A 293 26.83 9.75 -51.43
CA ALA A 293 26.87 8.67 -50.44
C ALA A 293 27.96 8.90 -49.38
N TRP A 294 29.13 9.37 -49.81
CA TRP A 294 30.24 9.70 -48.91
C TRP A 294 29.94 10.93 -48.05
N SER A 295 29.26 11.93 -48.60
CA SER A 295 28.85 13.12 -47.83
C SER A 295 27.92 12.74 -46.66
N SER A 296 26.95 11.86 -46.91
CA SER A 296 26.09 11.32 -45.85
C SER A 296 26.88 10.53 -44.82
N ALA A 297 27.79 9.64 -45.26
CA ALA A 297 28.60 8.82 -44.36
C ALA A 297 29.50 9.67 -43.44
N VAL A 298 30.13 10.73 -43.98
CA VAL A 298 30.94 11.67 -43.18
C VAL A 298 30.06 12.41 -42.18
N HIS A 299 28.87 12.85 -42.58
CA HIS A 299 27.94 13.52 -41.68
C HIS A 299 27.50 12.62 -40.52
N ASP A 300 27.12 11.37 -40.82
CA ASP A 300 26.70 10.40 -39.80
C ASP A 300 27.84 10.05 -38.85
N ALA A 301 29.05 9.83 -39.37
CA ALA A 301 30.26 9.62 -38.55
C ALA A 301 30.56 10.82 -37.65
N HIS A 302 30.34 12.03 -38.15
CA HIS A 302 30.52 13.27 -37.39
C HIS A 302 29.49 13.41 -36.26
N GLN A 303 28.21 13.08 -36.50
CA GLN A 303 27.19 13.06 -35.43
C GLN A 303 27.51 11.99 -34.38
N GLN A 304 27.95 10.81 -34.81
CA GLN A 304 28.39 9.74 -33.90
C GLN A 304 29.58 10.20 -33.04
N TRP A 305 30.54 10.92 -33.63
CA TRP A 305 31.66 11.49 -32.88
C TRP A 305 31.23 12.57 -31.89
N LYS A 306 30.36 13.51 -32.29
CA LYS A 306 29.85 14.57 -31.41
C LYS A 306 29.14 14.04 -30.17
N ALA A 307 28.48 12.90 -30.27
CA ALA A 307 27.80 12.25 -29.15
C ALA A 307 28.77 11.55 -28.17
N ARG A 308 30.06 11.43 -28.51
CA ARG A 308 31.05 10.76 -27.65
C ARG A 308 31.72 11.75 -26.72
N MET A 309 31.89 11.33 -25.46
CA MET A 309 32.77 12.02 -24.53
C MET A 309 34.21 11.96 -25.05
N PRO A 310 34.99 13.05 -24.95
CA PRO A 310 36.42 13.02 -25.25
C PRO A 310 37.13 11.96 -24.40
N ALA A 311 37.87 11.06 -25.04
CA ALA A 311 38.73 10.11 -24.36
C ALA A 311 40.12 10.72 -24.16
N ALA A 312 40.81 10.33 -23.08
CA ALA A 312 42.22 10.66 -22.91
C ALA A 312 43.06 9.94 -23.98
N PRO A 313 44.16 10.56 -24.48
CA PRO A 313 45.08 9.90 -25.39
C PRO A 313 45.58 8.57 -24.82
N ARG A 314 45.61 7.52 -25.64
CA ARG A 314 46.09 6.19 -25.24
C ARG A 314 46.78 5.48 -26.41
N ASP A 315 47.57 4.47 -26.10
CA ASP A 315 48.13 3.60 -27.13
C ASP A 315 47.01 2.86 -27.87
N PRO A 316 47.06 2.78 -29.22
CA PRO A 316 46.03 2.13 -30.00
C PRO A 316 46.01 0.61 -29.75
N THR A 317 44.83 0.01 -29.77
CA THR A 317 44.71 -1.46 -29.82
C THR A 317 45.31 -2.01 -31.13
N PRO A 318 45.63 -3.31 -31.23
CA PRO A 318 46.14 -3.90 -32.48
C PRO A 318 45.26 -3.61 -33.71
N ASP A 319 43.93 -3.65 -33.53
CA ASP A 319 42.97 -3.33 -34.58
C ASP A 319 42.99 -1.84 -34.93
N GLU A 320 43.06 -0.95 -33.93
CA GLU A 320 43.19 0.50 -34.14
C GLU A 320 44.52 0.83 -34.81
N ALA A 321 45.61 0.14 -34.46
CA ALA A 321 46.92 0.33 -35.07
C ALA A 321 46.90 -0.03 -36.57
N GLU A 322 46.21 -1.10 -36.96
CA GLU A 322 46.02 -1.44 -38.37
C GLU A 322 45.18 -0.38 -39.10
N GLN A 323 44.10 0.10 -38.47
CA GLN A 323 43.29 1.19 -39.02
C GLN A 323 44.10 2.48 -39.18
N ILE A 324 44.97 2.81 -38.21
CA ILE A 324 45.88 3.95 -38.26
C ILE A 324 46.88 3.80 -39.41
N ARG A 325 47.41 2.60 -39.67
CA ARG A 325 48.29 2.38 -40.84
C ARG A 325 47.56 2.66 -42.15
N VAL A 326 46.30 2.23 -42.27
CA VAL A 326 45.46 2.53 -43.44
C VAL A 326 45.23 4.04 -43.57
N ILE A 327 44.88 4.72 -42.47
CA ILE A 327 44.73 6.18 -42.44
C ILE A 327 46.04 6.85 -42.87
N ALA A 328 47.18 6.45 -42.29
CA ALA A 328 48.50 6.99 -42.61
C ALA A 328 48.85 6.84 -44.09
N GLY A 329 48.56 5.68 -44.68
CA GLY A 329 48.75 5.44 -46.11
C GLY A 329 47.93 6.41 -46.97
N ILE A 330 46.66 6.63 -46.61
CA ILE A 330 45.77 7.54 -47.32
C ILE A 330 46.20 9.01 -47.14
N VAL A 331 46.60 9.40 -45.94
CA VAL A 331 47.16 10.74 -45.66
C VAL A 331 48.42 10.97 -46.49
N HIS A 332 49.30 9.97 -46.57
CA HIS A 332 50.49 10.05 -47.40
C HIS A 332 50.14 10.21 -48.89
N SER A 333 49.17 9.46 -49.41
CA SER A 333 48.68 9.64 -50.79
C SER A 333 48.12 11.05 -51.03
N CYS A 334 47.41 11.62 -50.06
CA CYS A 334 46.91 13.00 -50.16
C CYS A 334 48.06 14.03 -50.24
N ARG A 335 49.26 13.72 -49.72
CA ARG A 335 50.40 14.66 -49.82
C ARG A 335 50.85 14.92 -51.24
N SER A 336 50.76 13.90 -52.10
CA SER A 336 51.14 13.98 -53.51
C SER A 336 50.07 14.57 -54.43
N VAL A 337 48.86 14.82 -53.93
CA VAL A 337 47.79 15.44 -54.72
C VAL A 337 48.07 16.92 -54.88
N GLN A 338 48.22 17.39 -56.12
CA GLN A 338 48.22 18.82 -56.43
C GLN A 338 46.80 19.37 -56.26
N VAL A 339 46.59 20.19 -55.24
CA VAL A 339 45.29 20.80 -54.94
C VAL A 339 45.14 22.11 -55.74
N ASP A 340 45.08 21.96 -57.07
CA ASP A 340 44.83 23.08 -57.99
C ASP A 340 43.34 23.21 -58.34
N VAL A 341 42.53 22.24 -57.90
CA VAL A 341 41.08 22.23 -58.12
C VAL A 341 40.38 23.01 -57.03
N VAL A 342 39.43 23.84 -57.46
CA VAL A 342 38.68 24.68 -56.57
C VAL A 342 37.43 23.94 -56.06
N LEU A 343 37.35 23.73 -54.76
CA LEU A 343 36.29 22.93 -54.14
C LEU A 343 34.98 23.69 -54.04
N SER A 344 33.87 23.06 -54.42
CA SER A 344 32.53 23.57 -54.15
C SER A 344 32.28 23.67 -52.63
N PRO A 345 31.35 24.53 -52.17
CA PRO A 345 31.07 24.68 -50.73
C PRO A 345 30.76 23.35 -50.03
N ASP A 346 29.96 22.48 -50.66
CA ASP A 346 29.56 21.19 -50.09
C ASP A 346 30.75 20.24 -49.99
N VAL A 347 31.58 20.18 -51.04
CA VAL A 347 32.79 19.35 -51.06
C VAL A 347 33.80 19.81 -50.01
N PHE A 348 33.95 21.13 -49.85
CA PHE A 348 34.79 21.72 -48.82
C PHE A 348 34.31 21.38 -47.40
N ALA A 349 33.01 21.51 -47.13
CA ALA A 349 32.44 21.21 -45.82
C ALA A 349 32.57 19.73 -45.43
N THR A 350 32.33 18.82 -46.39
CA THR A 350 32.51 17.39 -46.19
C THR A 350 33.97 17.03 -45.98
N ALA A 351 34.89 17.58 -46.79
CA ALA A 351 36.32 17.37 -46.61
C ALA A 351 36.80 17.89 -45.24
N ALA A 352 36.42 19.11 -44.86
CA ALA A 352 36.78 19.68 -43.56
C ALA A 352 36.27 18.83 -42.39
N THR A 353 35.04 18.30 -42.49
CA THR A 353 34.47 17.40 -41.48
C THR A 353 35.23 16.07 -41.41
N ALA A 354 35.61 15.51 -42.56
CA ALA A 354 36.46 14.32 -42.63
C ALA A 354 37.83 14.56 -41.98
N PHE A 355 38.47 15.69 -42.28
CA PHE A 355 39.73 16.09 -41.62
C PHE A 355 39.58 16.18 -40.11
N ARG A 356 38.51 16.82 -39.59
CA ARG A 356 38.25 16.91 -38.14
C ARG A 356 38.16 15.54 -37.48
N LEU A 357 37.41 14.61 -38.10
CA LEU A 357 37.27 13.24 -37.60
C LEU A 357 38.60 12.49 -37.56
N VAL A 358 39.40 12.60 -38.63
CA VAL A 358 40.70 11.92 -38.71
C VAL A 358 41.69 12.53 -37.72
N VAL A 359 41.75 13.86 -37.61
CA VAL A 359 42.58 14.55 -36.62
C VAL A 359 42.18 14.13 -35.20
N ALA A 360 40.88 14.10 -34.90
CA ALA A 360 40.40 13.67 -33.59
C ALA A 360 40.77 12.21 -33.28
N ALA A 361 40.67 11.30 -34.26
CA ALA A 361 41.09 9.90 -34.10
C ALA A 361 42.60 9.78 -33.84
N LEU A 362 43.41 10.49 -34.61
CA LEU A 362 44.87 10.45 -34.48
C LEU A 362 45.36 11.07 -33.17
N LEU A 363 44.70 12.13 -32.69
CA LEU A 363 44.96 12.71 -31.37
C LEU A 363 44.63 11.73 -30.24
N GLU A 364 43.49 11.03 -30.31
CA GLU A 364 43.14 9.99 -29.32
C GLU A 364 44.13 8.81 -29.33
N SER A 365 44.73 8.51 -30.48
CA SER A 365 45.69 7.41 -30.66
C SER A 365 47.17 7.83 -30.62
N ASN A 366 47.47 9.03 -30.13
CA ASN A 366 48.85 9.51 -29.92
C ASN A 366 49.70 9.62 -31.22
N GLN A 367 49.05 9.84 -32.38
CA GLN A 367 49.69 9.87 -33.70
C GLN A 367 49.99 11.28 -34.20
N PHE A 368 50.69 12.09 -33.39
CA PHE A 368 50.92 13.52 -33.69
C PHE A 368 51.65 13.81 -35.00
N PRO A 369 52.64 13.00 -35.46
CA PRO A 369 53.26 13.24 -36.75
C PRO A 369 52.23 13.24 -37.90
N LEU A 370 51.27 12.31 -37.87
CA LEU A 370 50.20 12.23 -38.86
C LEU A 370 49.20 13.39 -38.75
N VAL A 371 48.98 13.92 -37.54
CA VAL A 371 48.18 15.14 -37.34
C VAL A 371 48.86 16.35 -37.98
N ALA A 372 50.17 16.52 -37.78
CA ALA A 372 50.92 17.59 -38.41
C ALA A 372 50.87 17.49 -39.95
N ASP A 373 51.01 16.27 -40.46
CA ASP A 373 50.91 15.98 -41.90
C ASP A 373 49.54 16.36 -42.47
N LEU A 374 48.45 16.05 -41.75
CA LEU A 374 47.08 16.43 -42.16
C LEU A 374 46.84 17.93 -42.12
N LEU A 375 47.37 18.63 -41.11
CA LEU A 375 47.24 20.09 -41.00
C LEU A 375 48.01 20.79 -42.12
N ASP A 376 49.18 20.28 -42.50
CA ASP A 376 49.93 20.77 -43.67
C ASP A 376 49.15 20.54 -44.98
N ILE A 377 48.54 19.37 -45.16
CA ILE A 377 47.65 19.12 -46.30
C ILE A 377 46.48 20.12 -46.30
N ALA A 378 45.80 20.30 -45.17
CA ALA A 378 44.69 21.25 -45.04
C ALA A 378 45.12 22.70 -45.32
N ALA A 379 46.35 23.09 -44.98
CA ALA A 379 46.88 24.42 -45.27
C ALA A 379 47.08 24.67 -46.77
N ARG A 380 47.38 23.61 -47.53
CA ARG A 380 47.56 23.67 -48.99
C ARG A 380 46.23 23.68 -49.75
N VAL A 381 45.12 23.28 -49.13
CA VAL A 381 43.79 23.36 -49.75
C VAL A 381 43.38 24.81 -49.88
N ARG A 382 43.49 25.37 -51.09
CA ARG A 382 43.12 26.76 -51.39
C ARG A 382 41.62 26.94 -51.28
N ALA A 383 41.18 27.93 -50.48
CA ALA A 383 39.80 28.40 -50.52
C ALA A 383 39.59 29.25 -51.79
N GLN A 384 38.45 29.06 -52.46
CA GLN A 384 38.06 29.80 -53.67
C GLN A 384 37.80 31.29 -53.43
N ASP A 385 37.68 31.70 -52.18
CA ASP A 385 36.94 32.87 -51.77
C ASP A 385 37.69 33.51 -50.59
N ASP A 386 38.21 34.73 -50.77
CA ASP A 386 38.89 35.49 -49.71
C ASP A 386 37.97 35.71 -48.48
N ALA A 387 36.65 35.49 -48.64
CA ALA A 387 35.67 35.53 -47.57
C ALA A 387 35.51 34.20 -46.79
N ARG A 388 36.09 33.08 -47.24
CA ARG A 388 35.96 31.78 -46.55
C ARG A 388 37.10 31.55 -45.56
N THR A 389 36.73 31.04 -44.39
CA THR A 389 37.66 30.55 -43.37
C THR A 389 38.61 29.48 -43.97
N PRO A 390 39.94 29.63 -43.84
CA PRO A 390 40.90 28.62 -44.30
C PRO A 390 40.53 27.23 -43.75
N MET A 391 40.77 26.15 -44.51
CA MET A 391 40.41 24.79 -44.07
C MET A 391 41.09 24.43 -42.74
N THR A 392 42.32 24.88 -42.54
CA THR A 392 43.04 24.78 -41.26
C THR A 392 42.30 25.45 -40.12
N THR A 393 41.84 26.68 -40.32
CA THR A 393 41.05 27.45 -39.35
C THR A 393 39.72 26.75 -39.08
N ALA A 394 39.04 26.22 -40.11
CA ALA A 394 37.81 25.44 -39.94
C ALA A 394 38.03 24.16 -39.14
N ILE A 395 39.20 23.52 -39.23
CA ILE A 395 39.53 22.33 -38.43
C ILE A 395 39.92 22.74 -37.00
N VAL A 396 40.90 23.63 -36.86
CA VAL A 396 41.57 24.00 -35.60
C VAL A 396 40.68 24.84 -34.69
N GLU A 397 39.92 25.79 -35.24
CA GLU A 397 39.04 26.68 -34.47
C GLU A 397 37.63 26.11 -34.26
N SER A 398 37.38 24.86 -34.69
CA SER A 398 36.17 24.19 -34.24
C SER A 398 36.23 23.95 -32.74
N ASP A 399 35.19 24.34 -32.00
CA ASP A 399 35.10 24.17 -30.54
C ASP A 399 35.45 22.73 -30.11
N GLU A 400 35.11 21.75 -30.95
CA GLU A 400 35.36 20.33 -30.70
C GLU A 400 36.83 19.94 -30.85
N CYS A 401 37.54 20.41 -31.89
CA CYS A 401 38.98 20.15 -32.04
C CYS A 401 39.82 21.01 -31.10
N GLY A 402 39.41 22.26 -30.84
CA GLY A 402 40.10 23.17 -29.92
C GLY A 402 40.22 22.58 -28.52
N ARG A 403 39.11 22.08 -27.94
CA ARG A 403 39.12 21.41 -26.62
C ARG A 403 40.05 20.20 -26.57
N ARG A 404 40.13 19.42 -27.66
CA ARG A 404 40.99 18.23 -27.76
C ARG A 404 42.46 18.60 -27.94
N LEU A 405 42.74 19.67 -28.69
CA LEU A 405 44.09 20.24 -28.83
C LEU A 405 44.58 20.85 -27.52
N ASP A 406 43.71 21.48 -26.73
CA ASP A 406 44.07 22.00 -25.41
C ASP A 406 44.39 20.86 -24.43
N LEU A 407 43.57 19.80 -24.41
CA LEU A 407 43.89 18.57 -23.67
C LEU A 407 45.23 17.96 -24.11
N PHE A 408 45.51 17.97 -25.41
CA PHE A 408 46.80 17.52 -25.93
C PHE A 408 47.96 18.40 -25.47
N ARG A 409 47.84 19.73 -25.54
CA ARG A 409 48.88 20.66 -25.06
C ARG A 409 49.19 20.46 -23.59
N VAL A 410 48.15 20.24 -22.76
CA VAL A 410 48.30 19.93 -21.34
C VAL A 410 49.00 18.57 -21.13
N TRP A 411 48.61 17.56 -21.90
CA TRP A 411 49.27 16.25 -21.86
C TRP A 411 50.74 16.33 -22.26
N GLN A 412 51.07 17.01 -23.36
CA GLN A 412 52.43 17.19 -23.84
C GLN A 412 53.30 17.91 -22.81
N ALA A 413 52.77 18.98 -22.20
CA ALA A 413 53.44 19.68 -21.10
C ALA A 413 53.69 18.76 -19.88
N THR A 414 52.75 17.86 -19.58
CA THR A 414 52.89 16.90 -18.47
C THR A 414 53.94 15.81 -18.78
N VAL A 415 53.92 15.27 -20.00
CA VAL A 415 54.92 14.28 -20.44
C VAL A 415 56.31 14.89 -20.48
N ASP A 416 56.46 16.13 -20.97
CA ASP A 416 57.75 16.84 -20.97
C ASP A 416 58.30 17.06 -19.55
N VAL A 417 57.43 17.27 -18.55
CA VAL A 417 57.81 17.38 -17.14
C VAL A 417 58.24 16.02 -16.56
N VAL A 418 57.53 14.94 -16.91
CA VAL A 418 57.80 13.58 -16.38
C VAL A 418 59.00 12.91 -17.06
N THR A 419 59.22 13.18 -18.36
CA THR A 419 60.24 12.51 -19.18
C THR A 419 61.52 13.32 -19.35
N ARG A 420 61.54 14.61 -18.99
CA ARG A 420 62.82 15.32 -18.82
C ARG A 420 63.59 14.64 -17.69
N PRO A 421 64.74 14.00 -17.98
CA PRO A 421 65.61 13.55 -16.90
C PRO A 421 65.93 14.78 -16.07
N SER A 422 65.73 14.69 -14.76
CA SER A 422 66.05 15.77 -13.82
C SER A 422 67.54 16.07 -13.91
N SER A 423 67.93 16.95 -14.83
CA SER A 423 69.33 17.32 -15.06
C SER A 423 69.83 18.32 -14.01
N GLY A 424 69.35 18.22 -12.78
CA GLY A 424 69.71 19.08 -11.68
C GLY A 424 69.68 18.29 -10.38
N GLY A 425 70.79 17.63 -10.07
CA GLY A 425 70.94 16.84 -8.85
C GLY A 425 72.35 16.36 -8.55
N ASP A 426 73.40 16.95 -9.14
CA ASP A 426 74.79 16.79 -8.69
C ASP A 426 75.32 18.18 -8.30
N ASP A 427 74.88 18.68 -7.14
CA ASP A 427 75.59 19.73 -6.39
C ASP A 427 74.99 19.85 -4.97
N VAL A 428 75.11 18.78 -4.17
CA VAL A 428 75.14 18.91 -2.69
C VAL A 428 76.16 17.92 -2.14
N ALA A 429 77.44 18.29 -2.22
CA ALA A 429 78.44 17.78 -1.31
C ALA A 429 78.55 18.73 -0.10
N SER A 430 78.70 18.13 1.09
CA SER A 430 79.16 18.74 2.34
C SER A 430 78.18 19.63 3.11
N SER A 431 77.54 19.06 4.15
CA SER A 431 77.78 19.48 5.54
C SER A 431 76.91 18.71 6.54
N ALA A 432 77.56 18.33 7.65
CA ALA A 432 77.00 18.00 8.97
C ALA A 432 76.39 16.61 9.20
N ALA A 433 77.28 15.71 9.61
CA ALA A 433 77.03 14.84 10.75
C ALA A 433 76.59 15.64 11.99
N VAL A 434 75.74 15.04 12.85
CA VAL A 434 75.85 15.01 14.34
C VAL A 434 74.55 14.46 14.97
N SER A 435 74.74 13.51 15.92
CA SER A 435 73.87 13.02 17.02
C SER A 435 72.49 12.44 16.65
N ASP A 436 72.12 11.18 16.92
CA ASP A 436 72.34 10.28 18.08
C ASP A 436 71.93 10.85 19.45
N GLN A 437 70.73 10.45 19.89
CA GLN A 437 70.07 10.44 21.23
C GLN A 437 68.56 10.62 20.94
N GLY A 438 67.62 9.74 21.30
CA GLY A 438 67.52 8.91 22.48
C GLY A 438 66.36 9.42 23.34
N THR A 439 65.13 8.94 23.07
CA THR A 439 64.02 8.65 24.01
C THR A 439 62.85 8.07 23.24
#